data_AF-A0A2G6N2P4-F1
#
_entry.id   AF-A0A2G6N2P4-F1
#
_cell.length_a   1.000
_cell.length_b   1.000
_cell.length_c   1.000
_cell.angle_alpha   90.00
_cell.angle_beta   90.00
_cell.angle_gamma   90.00
#
_symmetry.space_group_name_H-M   'P 1'
#
loop_
_entity.id
_entity.type
_entity.pdbx_description
1 polymer ?
#
loop_
_entity_poly.entity_id
_entity_poly.type
_entity_poly.pdbx_seq_one_letter_code
_entity_poly.pdbx_strand_id
1 'polypeptide(L)'
;MNALIVDALPPETRAGLEALGLQVTEDTSLGSHNLAGAIADVDILIVGPTRVTRRTIEAAERLELIVHAGSGVETIDVAAASERGVFVSYCAAADAAARAELIIGMVLALDRRLAQPMAARDGDGAGLRGRCLGIYGWDATAAYLRGAASGLGMRVLACDPALTTARASELGVHLIDDLDALFSRCEVVCLHAASGSEEVIATAPRVAAMPAGATLINVSRRGLIDLCAAAERLAAGTLALGLDVYGADDYGDDVPFAADAFPTLLATPKIAARTDEARDAIASAVVGHIEAFVLGSRVPDSVNVAPLRDDERTTSLTIRHKPSHTVLASVFEALRDAEVEVLSVKTGRFSDDAAAFIQLVVDRPPTATVETAVQRNPDVIRLDSRAY
;
A
#
# COMPACT_ATOMS: atom_id res chain seq x y z
N MET A 1 -14.83 -18.50 -13.03
CA MET A 1 -13.56 -17.82 -13.36
C MET A 1 -12.42 -18.73 -12.91
N ASN A 2 -11.35 -18.77 -13.68
CA ASN A 2 -10.14 -19.53 -13.41
C ASN A 2 -9.16 -18.66 -12.62
N ALA A 3 -8.78 -19.11 -11.43
CA ALA A 3 -7.80 -18.47 -10.58
C ALA A 3 -6.51 -19.29 -10.52
N LEU A 4 -5.36 -18.64 -10.71
CA LEU A 4 -4.05 -19.27 -10.64
C LEU A 4 -3.24 -18.70 -9.47
N ILE A 5 -2.78 -19.58 -8.58
CA ILE A 5 -1.83 -19.28 -7.50
C ILE A 5 -0.48 -19.85 -7.90
N VAL A 6 0.57 -19.01 -7.92
CA VAL A 6 1.92 -19.42 -8.37
C VAL A 6 2.98 -19.39 -7.26
N ASP A 7 2.65 -18.87 -6.09
CA ASP A 7 3.53 -18.82 -4.93
C ASP A 7 2.87 -19.51 -3.73
N ALA A 8 3.68 -20.01 -2.80
CA ALA A 8 3.18 -20.69 -1.61
C ALA A 8 2.37 -19.73 -0.73
N LEU A 9 1.08 -20.02 -0.58
CA LEU A 9 0.15 -19.28 0.28
C LEU A 9 -0.49 -20.22 1.32
N PRO A 10 -1.06 -19.67 2.40
CA PRO A 10 -1.79 -20.49 3.37
C PRO A 10 -2.92 -21.28 2.68
N PRO A 11 -3.15 -22.56 3.04
CA PRO A 11 -4.19 -23.40 2.44
C PRO A 11 -5.60 -22.78 2.49
N GLU A 12 -5.85 -21.94 3.48
CA GLU A 12 -7.08 -21.16 3.68
C GLU A 12 -7.37 -20.24 2.49
N THR A 13 -6.32 -19.74 1.81
CA THR A 13 -6.45 -18.91 0.61
C THR A 13 -7.21 -19.69 -0.46
N ARG A 14 -6.73 -20.89 -0.80
CA ARG A 14 -7.36 -21.74 -1.81
C ARG A 14 -8.79 -22.10 -1.41
N ALA A 15 -8.99 -22.53 -0.16
CA ALA A 15 -10.31 -22.90 0.35
C ALA A 15 -11.31 -21.72 0.26
N GLY A 16 -10.86 -20.49 0.58
CA GLY A 16 -11.66 -19.28 0.45
C GLY A 16 -12.03 -18.97 -1.00
N LEU A 17 -11.09 -19.09 -1.93
CA LEU A 17 -11.35 -18.87 -3.35
C LEU A 17 -12.31 -19.91 -3.96
N GLU A 18 -12.16 -21.18 -3.59
CA GLU A 18 -13.09 -22.25 -4.01
C GLU A 18 -14.50 -22.00 -3.44
N ALA A 19 -14.62 -21.49 -2.21
CA ALA A 19 -15.89 -21.11 -1.61
C ALA A 19 -16.60 -19.94 -2.33
N LEU A 20 -15.84 -19.07 -3.03
CA LEU A 20 -16.37 -18.06 -3.93
C LEU A 20 -16.82 -18.62 -5.30
N GLY A 21 -16.67 -19.93 -5.52
CA GLY A 21 -17.05 -20.61 -6.77
C GLY A 21 -15.99 -20.52 -7.88
N LEU A 22 -14.74 -20.18 -7.54
CA LEU A 22 -13.64 -20.12 -8.49
C LEU A 22 -13.06 -21.51 -8.78
N GLN A 23 -12.57 -21.71 -10.01
CA GLN A 23 -11.76 -22.87 -10.35
C GLN A 23 -10.30 -22.53 -10.04
N VAL A 24 -9.78 -23.05 -8.93
CA VAL A 24 -8.46 -22.67 -8.42
C VAL A 24 -7.41 -23.70 -8.84
N THR A 25 -6.40 -23.25 -9.54
CA THR A 25 -5.17 -24.00 -9.83
C THR A 25 -4.04 -23.43 -8.98
N GLU A 26 -3.31 -24.29 -8.28
CA GLU A 26 -2.10 -23.92 -7.55
C GLU A 26 -0.92 -24.64 -8.21
N ASP A 27 0.04 -23.87 -8.73
CA ASP A 27 1.24 -24.40 -9.37
C ASP A 27 2.46 -23.56 -8.99
N THR A 28 3.10 -23.94 -7.88
CA THR A 28 4.32 -23.30 -7.38
C THR A 28 5.58 -23.68 -8.15
N SER A 29 5.45 -24.46 -9.24
CA SER A 29 6.56 -24.71 -10.18
C SER A 29 6.67 -23.63 -11.26
N LEU A 30 5.63 -22.81 -11.40
CA LEU A 30 5.65 -21.63 -12.25
C LEU A 30 6.45 -20.51 -11.58
N GLY A 31 7.11 -19.71 -12.41
CA GLY A 31 7.85 -18.53 -12.02
C GLY A 31 7.97 -17.57 -13.19
N SER A 32 8.67 -16.46 -12.98
CA SER A 32 8.70 -15.32 -13.90
C SER A 32 9.08 -15.67 -15.36
N HIS A 33 9.84 -16.75 -15.57
CA HIS A 33 10.36 -17.17 -16.87
C HIS A 33 9.41 -18.05 -17.69
N ASN A 34 8.51 -18.80 -17.04
CA ASN A 34 7.59 -19.75 -17.69
C ASN A 34 6.10 -19.37 -17.52
N LEU A 35 5.77 -18.40 -16.64
CA LEU A 35 4.40 -17.98 -16.35
C LEU A 35 3.61 -17.54 -17.59
N ALA A 36 4.26 -16.86 -18.54
CA ALA A 36 3.63 -16.45 -19.79
C ALA A 36 3.08 -17.63 -20.63
N GLY A 37 3.58 -18.85 -20.44
CA GLY A 37 3.09 -20.05 -21.13
C GLY A 37 1.87 -20.70 -20.48
N ALA A 38 1.52 -20.31 -19.25
CA ALA A 38 0.48 -20.93 -18.44
C ALA A 38 -0.69 -19.98 -18.08
N ILE A 39 -0.67 -18.74 -18.58
CA ILE A 39 -1.58 -17.67 -18.16
C ILE A 39 -2.73 -17.39 -19.16
N ALA A 40 -2.77 -18.09 -20.30
CA ALA A 40 -3.67 -17.74 -21.41
C ALA A 40 -5.16 -17.75 -21.01
N ASP A 41 -5.59 -18.75 -20.25
CA ASP A 41 -6.99 -18.97 -19.83
C ASP A 41 -7.27 -18.57 -18.37
N VAL A 42 -6.37 -17.82 -17.75
CA VAL A 42 -6.49 -17.36 -16.36
C VAL A 42 -7.25 -16.03 -16.31
N ASP A 43 -8.31 -15.96 -15.50
CA ASP A 43 -9.05 -14.72 -15.27
C ASP A 43 -8.46 -13.94 -14.07
N ILE A 44 -7.94 -14.64 -13.04
CA ILE A 44 -7.37 -14.05 -11.82
C ILE A 44 -6.02 -14.67 -11.50
N LEU A 45 -4.97 -13.85 -11.36
CA LEU A 45 -3.63 -14.29 -10.97
C LEU A 45 -3.31 -13.83 -9.55
N ILE A 46 -2.85 -14.77 -8.71
CA ILE A 46 -2.37 -14.50 -7.35
C ILE A 46 -0.87 -14.81 -7.29
N VAL A 47 -0.09 -13.80 -6.93
CA VAL A 47 1.37 -13.88 -6.81
C VAL A 47 1.85 -13.37 -5.45
N GLY A 48 2.94 -13.91 -4.95
CA GLY A 48 3.78 -13.30 -3.92
C GLY A 48 5.07 -12.77 -4.57
N PRO A 49 6.24 -13.39 -4.32
CA PRO A 49 7.51 -12.93 -4.88
C PRO A 49 7.65 -13.10 -6.41
N THR A 50 6.83 -13.93 -7.06
CA THR A 50 6.95 -14.17 -8.50
C THR A 50 6.72 -12.89 -9.31
N ARG A 51 7.66 -12.57 -10.21
CA ARG A 51 7.62 -11.36 -11.04
C ARG A 51 6.67 -11.53 -12.23
N VAL A 52 5.65 -10.68 -12.29
CA VAL A 52 4.67 -10.60 -13.37
C VAL A 52 5.12 -9.54 -14.38
N THR A 53 5.71 -10.01 -15.48
CA THR A 53 6.29 -9.14 -16.53
C THR A 53 5.22 -8.72 -17.55
N ARG A 54 5.48 -7.63 -18.30
CA ARG A 54 4.70 -7.26 -19.50
C ARG A 54 4.42 -8.44 -20.42
N ARG A 55 5.44 -9.25 -20.71
CA ARG A 55 5.30 -10.47 -21.53
C ARG A 55 4.25 -11.44 -20.97
N THR A 56 4.17 -11.57 -19.65
CA THR A 56 3.17 -12.42 -18.99
C THR A 56 1.77 -11.84 -19.18
N ILE A 57 1.62 -10.54 -18.95
CA ILE A 57 0.34 -9.84 -19.05
C ILE A 57 -0.18 -9.82 -20.50
N GLU A 58 0.71 -9.63 -21.47
CA GLU A 58 0.37 -9.66 -22.90
C GLU A 58 0.01 -11.06 -23.41
N ALA A 59 0.57 -12.12 -22.80
CA ALA A 59 0.21 -13.50 -23.12
C ALA A 59 -1.13 -13.95 -22.52
N ALA A 60 -1.67 -13.17 -21.57
CA ALA A 60 -2.94 -13.48 -20.94
C ALA A 60 -4.12 -12.95 -21.77
N GLU A 61 -4.97 -13.86 -22.24
CA GLU A 61 -6.12 -13.51 -23.09
C GLU A 61 -7.33 -13.08 -22.27
N ARG A 62 -7.43 -13.58 -21.03
CA ARG A 62 -8.62 -13.44 -20.16
C ARG A 62 -8.35 -12.76 -18.82
N LEU A 63 -7.10 -12.38 -18.54
CA LEU A 63 -6.74 -11.85 -17.24
C LEU A 63 -7.49 -10.55 -16.96
N GLU A 64 -8.15 -10.47 -15.81
CA GLU A 64 -8.91 -9.30 -15.36
C GLU A 64 -8.35 -8.73 -14.06
N LEU A 65 -7.74 -9.56 -13.20
CA LEU A 65 -7.21 -9.17 -11.90
C LEU A 65 -5.88 -9.87 -11.58
N ILE A 66 -4.92 -9.08 -11.06
CA ILE A 66 -3.71 -9.57 -10.40
C ILE A 66 -3.78 -9.14 -8.93
N VAL A 67 -3.59 -10.10 -8.02
CA VAL A 67 -3.50 -9.85 -6.57
C VAL A 67 -2.10 -10.21 -6.09
N HIS A 68 -1.37 -9.23 -5.57
CA HIS A 68 -0.12 -9.46 -4.87
C HIS A 68 -0.38 -9.77 -3.40
N ALA A 69 -0.08 -11.00 -2.97
CA ALA A 69 -0.17 -11.49 -1.61
C ALA A 69 0.97 -10.95 -0.72
N GLY A 70 1.02 -9.63 -0.58
CA GLY A 70 2.04 -8.90 0.18
C GLY A 70 1.80 -7.40 0.07
N SER A 71 2.65 -6.60 0.71
CA SER A 71 2.40 -5.16 0.90
C SER A 71 2.88 -4.23 -0.21
N GLY A 72 3.29 -4.77 -1.35
CA GLY A 72 3.89 -4.00 -2.44
C GLY A 72 3.55 -4.61 -3.80
N VAL A 73 3.98 -3.95 -4.88
CA VAL A 73 3.71 -4.34 -6.27
C VAL A 73 4.96 -4.24 -7.16
N GLU A 74 6.16 -4.19 -6.56
CA GLU A 74 7.44 -3.99 -7.26
C GLU A 74 7.78 -5.12 -8.24
N THR A 75 7.16 -6.28 -8.04
CA THR A 75 7.26 -7.49 -8.87
C THR A 75 6.27 -7.49 -10.03
N ILE A 76 5.38 -6.51 -10.16
CA ILE A 76 4.33 -6.47 -11.20
C ILE A 76 4.57 -5.29 -12.14
N ASP A 77 4.47 -5.52 -13.45
CA ASP A 77 4.41 -4.44 -14.44
C ASP A 77 3.02 -3.79 -14.45
N VAL A 78 2.79 -2.89 -13.49
CA VAL A 78 1.52 -2.21 -13.29
C VAL A 78 1.11 -1.38 -14.51
N ALA A 79 2.08 -0.80 -15.25
CA ALA A 79 1.80 -0.06 -16.46
C ALA A 79 1.24 -0.96 -17.57
N ALA A 80 1.87 -2.11 -17.82
CA ALA A 80 1.36 -3.10 -18.78
C ALA A 80 -0.02 -3.63 -18.37
N ALA A 81 -0.27 -3.86 -17.08
CA ALA A 81 -1.57 -4.26 -16.58
C ALA A 81 -2.64 -3.18 -16.89
N SER A 82 -2.29 -1.91 -16.67
CA SER A 82 -3.19 -0.78 -16.91
C SER A 82 -3.53 -0.60 -18.40
N GLU A 83 -2.54 -0.73 -19.29
CA GLU A 83 -2.74 -0.71 -20.75
C GLU A 83 -3.68 -1.82 -21.24
N ARG A 84 -3.72 -2.94 -20.52
CA ARG A 84 -4.59 -4.09 -20.83
C ARG A 84 -5.92 -4.07 -20.07
N GLY A 85 -6.17 -3.06 -19.23
CA GLY A 85 -7.38 -2.97 -18.40
C GLY A 85 -7.44 -4.01 -17.28
N VAL A 86 -6.30 -4.57 -16.88
CA VAL A 86 -6.17 -5.57 -15.82
C VAL A 86 -6.01 -4.84 -14.49
N PHE A 87 -6.87 -5.12 -13.51
CA PHE A 87 -6.73 -4.57 -12.17
C PHE A 87 -5.51 -5.15 -11.45
N VAL A 88 -4.81 -4.34 -10.67
CA VAL A 88 -3.73 -4.79 -9.79
C VAL A 88 -4.06 -4.34 -8.37
N SER A 89 -4.14 -5.29 -7.46
CA SER A 89 -4.32 -5.05 -6.02
C SER A 89 -3.24 -5.75 -5.20
N TYR A 90 -3.06 -5.34 -3.95
CA TYR A 90 -2.06 -5.89 -3.03
C TYR A 90 -2.54 -5.81 -1.59
N CYS A 91 -2.02 -6.64 -0.69
CA CYS A 91 -2.47 -6.69 0.72
C CYS A 91 -1.76 -5.63 1.59
N ALA A 92 -2.11 -4.35 1.45
CA ALA A 92 -1.34 -3.21 1.96
C ALA A 92 -1.08 -3.25 3.48
N ALA A 93 -2.10 -3.60 4.26
CA ALA A 93 -2.07 -3.52 5.73
C ALA A 93 -1.97 -4.88 6.43
N ALA A 94 -1.99 -5.99 5.69
CA ALA A 94 -2.17 -7.33 6.25
C ALA A 94 -1.03 -7.76 7.19
N ASP A 95 0.19 -7.32 6.92
CA ASP A 95 1.41 -7.63 7.68
C ASP A 95 1.92 -6.45 8.52
N ALA A 96 1.15 -5.37 8.62
CA ALA A 96 1.58 -4.12 9.27
C ALA A 96 1.94 -4.31 10.75
N ALA A 97 1.20 -5.15 11.47
CA ALA A 97 1.48 -5.45 12.87
C ALA A 97 2.81 -6.22 13.02
N ALA A 98 3.03 -7.28 12.24
CA ALA A 98 4.25 -8.08 12.26
C ALA A 98 5.50 -7.24 11.93
N ARG A 99 5.40 -6.32 10.98
CA ARG A 99 6.49 -5.38 10.69
C ARG A 99 6.79 -4.44 11.85
N ALA A 100 5.75 -3.87 12.47
CA ALA A 100 5.92 -3.00 13.62
C ALA A 100 6.57 -3.75 14.80
N GLU A 101 6.21 -5.00 15.02
CA GLU A 101 6.84 -5.88 16.01
C GLU A 101 8.34 -6.08 15.71
N LEU A 102 8.70 -6.39 14.45
CA LEU A 102 10.11 -6.53 14.09
C LEU A 102 10.88 -5.23 14.30
N ILE A 103 10.33 -4.07 13.91
CA ILE A 103 10.99 -2.77 14.12
C ILE A 103 11.27 -2.55 15.60
N ILE A 104 10.29 -2.76 16.48
CA ILE A 104 10.49 -2.62 17.93
C ILE A 104 11.54 -3.61 18.43
N GLY A 105 11.50 -4.86 17.96
CA GLY A 105 12.50 -5.87 18.25
C GLY A 105 13.91 -5.44 17.85
N MET A 106 14.08 -4.90 16.64
CA MET A 106 15.36 -4.37 16.15
C MET A 106 15.84 -3.19 16.99
N VAL A 107 14.97 -2.23 17.30
CA VAL A 107 15.32 -1.06 18.12
C VAL A 107 15.80 -1.50 19.51
N LEU A 108 15.09 -2.42 20.16
CA LEU A 108 15.49 -2.97 21.47
C LEU A 108 16.79 -3.78 21.38
N ALA A 109 16.94 -4.61 20.34
CA ALA A 109 18.13 -5.42 20.14
C ALA A 109 19.37 -4.56 19.90
N LEU A 110 19.24 -3.46 19.16
CA LEU A 110 20.33 -2.53 18.90
C LEU A 110 20.65 -1.67 20.13
N ASP A 111 19.64 -1.12 20.82
CA ASP A 111 19.83 -0.33 22.06
C ASP A 111 20.50 -1.15 23.17
N ARG A 112 20.13 -2.43 23.30
CA ARG A 112 20.62 -3.33 24.35
C ARG A 112 21.72 -4.28 23.87
N ARG A 113 22.22 -4.10 22.65
CA ARG A 113 23.29 -4.91 22.03
C ARG A 113 23.02 -6.42 22.09
N LEU A 114 21.77 -6.83 21.92
CA LEU A 114 21.34 -8.22 22.05
C LEU A 114 21.83 -9.10 20.89
N ALA A 115 22.18 -8.53 19.75
CA ALA A 115 22.74 -9.27 18.63
C ALA A 115 24.21 -9.70 18.87
N GLN A 116 24.91 -9.06 19.82
CA GLN A 116 26.32 -9.36 20.08
C GLN A 116 26.48 -10.60 20.97
N PRO A 117 27.58 -11.36 20.80
CA PRO A 117 27.93 -12.46 21.70
C PRO A 117 28.00 -11.98 23.15
N MET A 118 27.56 -12.81 24.10
CA MET A 118 27.50 -12.44 25.53
C MET A 118 28.81 -11.86 26.06
N ALA A 119 29.96 -12.40 25.62
CA ALA A 119 31.29 -11.95 26.05
C ALA A 119 31.67 -10.54 25.55
N ALA A 120 31.01 -10.03 24.51
CA ALA A 120 31.23 -8.70 23.94
C ALA A 120 30.21 -7.66 24.44
N ARG A 121 29.22 -8.06 25.22
CA ARG A 121 28.21 -7.15 25.78
C ARG A 121 28.80 -6.41 26.98
N ASP A 122 28.92 -5.10 26.86
CA ASP A 122 29.27 -4.19 27.97
C ASP A 122 28.06 -3.84 28.86
N GLY A 123 26.84 -4.20 28.43
CA GLY A 123 25.63 -4.19 29.27
C GLY A 123 24.86 -2.87 29.32
N ASP A 124 25.43 -1.80 28.76
CA ASP A 124 24.86 -0.46 28.80
C ASP A 124 24.01 -0.18 27.56
N GLY A 125 22.73 0.07 27.79
CA GLY A 125 21.81 0.61 26.78
C GLY A 125 21.20 1.91 27.28
N ALA A 126 20.85 2.81 26.38
CA ALA A 126 20.28 4.11 26.75
C ALA A 126 18.82 3.98 27.21
N GLY A 127 18.12 2.91 26.82
CA GLY A 127 16.69 2.74 27.04
C GLY A 127 15.87 3.63 26.11
N LEU A 128 14.54 3.43 26.09
CA LEU A 128 13.65 4.09 25.12
C LEU A 128 12.75 5.17 25.74
N ARG A 129 12.44 5.08 27.04
CA ARG A 129 11.53 6.02 27.71
C ARG A 129 12.03 7.47 27.58
N GLY A 130 11.18 8.35 27.06
CA GLY A 130 11.47 9.78 26.85
C GLY A 130 12.20 10.11 25.55
N ARG A 131 12.82 9.12 24.90
CA ARG A 131 13.45 9.28 23.56
C ARG A 131 12.40 9.44 22.49
N CYS A 132 12.85 9.93 21.34
CA CYS A 132 12.03 10.30 20.22
C CYS A 132 12.23 9.32 19.06
N LEU A 133 11.11 8.75 18.60
CA LEU A 133 11.00 8.01 17.37
C LEU A 133 10.48 8.95 16.28
N GLY A 134 11.28 9.15 15.24
CA GLY A 134 10.87 9.79 13.99
C GLY A 134 10.43 8.75 12.98
N ILE A 135 9.27 8.94 12.37
CA ILE A 135 8.75 8.08 11.31
C ILE A 135 8.66 8.92 10.04
N TYR A 136 9.32 8.48 8.97
CA TYR A 136 9.13 9.05 7.64
C TYR A 136 8.17 8.18 6.83
N GLY A 137 7.08 8.77 6.33
CA GLY A 137 5.96 8.06 5.71
C GLY A 137 5.00 7.49 6.76
N TRP A 138 3.70 7.57 6.47
CA TRP A 138 2.62 7.22 7.39
C TRP A 138 1.70 6.16 6.76
N ASP A 139 2.11 4.90 6.88
CA ASP A 139 1.35 3.73 6.45
C ASP A 139 0.67 3.01 7.64
N ALA A 140 0.05 1.86 7.37
CA ALA A 140 -0.55 1.03 8.42
C ALA A 140 0.50 0.56 9.46
N THR A 141 1.74 0.28 9.03
CA THR A 141 2.82 -0.15 9.91
C THR A 141 3.21 0.99 10.87
N ALA A 142 3.31 2.22 10.39
CA ALA A 142 3.58 3.41 11.18
C ALA A 142 2.54 3.62 12.29
N ALA A 143 1.26 3.33 12.01
CA ALA A 143 0.20 3.41 13.01
C ALA A 143 0.39 2.40 14.16
N TYR A 144 0.69 1.13 13.85
CA TYR A 144 1.03 0.12 14.87
C TYR A 144 2.30 0.49 15.64
N LEU A 145 3.33 0.91 14.92
CA LEU A 145 4.62 1.30 15.49
C LEU A 145 4.46 2.48 16.46
N ARG A 146 3.66 3.49 16.12
CA ARG A 146 3.35 4.62 17.00
C ARG A 146 2.70 4.15 18.30
N GLY A 147 1.74 3.22 18.21
CA GLY A 147 1.09 2.62 19.38
C GLY A 147 2.09 1.91 20.30
N ALA A 148 2.92 1.03 19.72
CA ALA A 148 3.94 0.29 20.45
C ALA A 148 5.00 1.21 21.09
N ALA A 149 5.54 2.16 20.33
CA ALA A 149 6.53 3.13 20.82
C ALA A 149 5.97 4.02 21.94
N SER A 150 4.71 4.46 21.83
CA SER A 150 4.04 5.22 22.89
C SER A 150 3.87 4.37 24.16
N GLY A 151 3.54 3.08 24.02
CA GLY A 151 3.48 2.13 25.13
C GLY A 151 4.81 1.95 25.86
N LEU A 152 5.93 2.10 25.14
CA LEU A 152 7.29 2.11 25.70
C LEU A 152 7.71 3.48 26.28
N GLY A 153 6.82 4.48 26.21
CA GLY A 153 7.05 5.84 26.72
C GLY A 153 7.93 6.69 25.82
N MET A 154 8.03 6.37 24.53
CA MET A 154 8.71 7.21 23.54
C MET A 154 7.81 8.37 23.10
N ARG A 155 8.43 9.47 22.66
CA ARG A 155 7.76 10.51 21.86
C ARG A 155 7.77 10.09 20.40
N VAL A 156 6.69 10.31 19.66
CA VAL A 156 6.61 9.95 18.24
C VAL A 156 6.40 11.21 17.41
N LEU A 157 7.28 11.43 16.43
CA LEU A 157 7.17 12.46 15.40
C LEU A 157 6.98 11.76 14.05
N ALA A 158 6.15 12.34 13.18
CA ALA A 158 5.94 11.83 11.83
C ALA A 158 6.23 12.92 10.80
N CYS A 159 6.81 12.54 9.68
CA CYS A 159 6.95 13.39 8.50
C CYS A 159 6.45 12.58 7.30
N ASP A 160 5.40 13.05 6.63
CA ASP A 160 4.84 12.40 5.46
C ASP A 160 4.32 13.46 4.48
N PRO A 161 4.79 13.50 3.22
CA PRO A 161 4.31 14.43 2.20
C PRO A 161 2.81 14.37 1.92
N ALA A 162 2.16 13.21 2.15
CA ALA A 162 0.75 12.97 1.89
C ALA A 162 -0.15 13.18 3.13
N LEU A 163 0.42 13.33 4.33
CA LEU A 163 -0.35 13.45 5.57
C LEU A 163 -0.68 14.91 5.88
N THR A 164 -1.96 15.26 5.84
CA THR A 164 -2.41 16.62 6.21
C THR A 164 -2.38 16.84 7.72
N THR A 165 -2.22 18.10 8.16
CA THR A 165 -2.27 18.45 9.60
C THR A 165 -3.60 18.06 10.25
N ALA A 166 -4.72 18.20 9.54
CA ALA A 166 -6.04 17.81 10.03
C ALA A 166 -6.08 16.29 10.29
N ARG A 167 -5.61 15.49 9.33
CA ARG A 167 -5.57 14.04 9.46
C ARG A 167 -4.59 13.58 10.55
N ALA A 168 -3.42 14.22 10.65
CA ALA A 168 -2.46 13.93 11.72
C ALA A 168 -3.07 14.19 13.11
N SER A 169 -3.82 15.27 13.28
CA SER A 169 -4.53 15.60 14.53
C SER A 169 -5.55 14.53 14.91
N GLU A 170 -6.38 14.07 13.94
CA GLU A 170 -7.34 12.98 14.16
C GLU A 170 -6.67 11.68 14.61
N LEU A 171 -5.49 11.39 14.04
CA LEU A 171 -4.71 10.21 14.38
C LEU A 171 -3.91 10.39 15.69
N GLY A 172 -3.86 11.60 16.27
CA GLY A 172 -3.06 11.93 17.45
C GLY A 172 -1.56 11.88 17.19
N VAL A 173 -1.14 12.25 15.99
CA VAL A 173 0.24 12.20 15.51
C VAL A 173 0.83 13.60 15.50
N HIS A 174 2.05 13.74 16.00
CA HIS A 174 2.79 15.00 15.91
C HIS A 174 3.51 15.08 14.56
N LEU A 175 2.88 15.76 13.60
CA LEU A 175 3.44 16.00 12.27
C LEU A 175 4.57 17.05 12.34
N ILE A 176 5.67 16.80 11.63
CA ILE A 176 6.75 17.75 11.36
C ILE A 176 6.97 17.86 9.86
N ASP A 177 6.96 19.08 9.34
CA ASP A 177 7.09 19.34 7.89
C ASP A 177 8.56 19.28 7.42
N ASP A 178 9.50 19.55 8.34
CA ASP A 178 10.94 19.54 8.06
C ASP A 178 11.54 18.15 8.30
N LEU A 179 11.83 17.46 7.20
CA LEU A 179 12.48 16.16 7.21
C LEU A 179 13.89 16.19 7.83
N ASP A 180 14.65 17.27 7.64
CA ASP A 180 16.00 17.39 8.23
C ASP A 180 15.91 17.56 9.75
N ALA A 181 14.87 18.25 10.23
CA ALA A 181 14.56 18.32 11.65
C ALA A 181 14.15 16.95 12.24
N LEU A 182 13.49 16.07 11.48
CA LEU A 182 13.18 14.71 11.92
C LEU A 182 14.48 13.94 12.24
N PHE A 183 15.44 13.94 11.30
CA PHE A 183 16.71 13.22 11.46
C PHE A 183 17.57 13.79 12.60
N SER A 184 17.64 15.11 12.75
CA SER A 184 18.48 15.74 13.78
C SER A 184 17.91 15.68 15.21
N ARG A 185 16.59 15.47 15.37
CA ARG A 185 15.91 15.50 16.68
C ARG A 185 15.51 14.13 17.23
N CYS A 186 15.57 13.08 16.42
CA CYS A 186 15.11 11.76 16.81
C CYS A 186 16.29 10.83 17.08
N GLU A 187 16.25 10.13 18.21
CA GLU A 187 17.22 9.10 18.53
C GLU A 187 16.94 7.78 17.82
N VAL A 188 15.73 7.58 17.32
CA VAL A 188 15.37 6.49 16.41
C VAL A 188 14.66 7.08 15.20
N VAL A 189 15.05 6.70 13.99
CA VAL A 189 14.36 7.08 12.74
C VAL A 189 13.98 5.81 11.98
N CYS A 190 12.71 5.67 11.58
CA CYS A 190 12.19 4.54 10.82
C CYS A 190 11.58 5.00 9.49
N LEU A 191 11.91 4.31 8.40
CA LEU A 191 11.53 4.70 7.03
C LEU A 191 10.42 3.80 6.46
N HIS A 192 9.29 4.42 6.11
CA HIS A 192 8.07 3.83 5.53
C HIS A 192 7.69 4.55 4.22
N ALA A 193 8.63 4.67 3.29
CA ALA A 193 8.37 5.39 2.04
C ALA A 193 7.32 4.67 1.17
N ALA A 194 6.50 5.45 0.47
CA ALA A 194 5.50 4.93 -0.46
C ALA A 194 6.13 4.08 -1.57
N SER A 195 5.38 3.07 -2.04
CA SER A 195 5.79 2.21 -3.16
C SER A 195 6.02 3.05 -4.43
N GLY A 196 7.04 2.68 -5.22
CA GLY A 196 7.39 3.37 -6.47
C GLY A 196 8.18 4.68 -6.36
N SER A 197 8.41 5.23 -5.16
CA SER A 197 9.41 6.30 -5.00
C SER A 197 10.80 5.77 -5.37
N GLU A 198 11.71 6.62 -5.89
CA GLU A 198 13.14 6.29 -6.05
C GLU A 198 14.03 7.19 -5.20
N GLU A 199 13.43 8.04 -4.37
CA GLU A 199 14.16 9.04 -3.59
C GLU A 199 14.93 8.40 -2.44
N VAL A 200 16.20 8.80 -2.31
CA VAL A 200 17.01 8.51 -1.12
C VAL A 200 16.57 9.46 0.00
N ILE A 201 15.92 8.91 1.03
CA ILE A 201 15.37 9.70 2.13
C ILE A 201 16.44 9.99 3.18
N ALA A 202 17.16 8.98 3.64
CA ALA A 202 18.31 9.14 4.53
C ALA A 202 19.57 9.40 3.69
N THR A 203 19.66 10.60 3.14
CA THR A 203 20.84 11.09 2.41
C THR A 203 22.05 11.23 3.32
N ALA A 204 23.27 11.30 2.77
CA ALA A 204 24.48 11.51 3.56
C ALA A 204 24.39 12.70 4.55
N PRO A 205 23.88 13.90 4.18
CA PRO A 205 23.70 14.99 5.14
C PRO A 205 22.74 14.66 6.28
N ARG A 206 21.62 13.98 6.00
CA ARG A 206 20.63 13.60 7.02
C ARG A 206 21.17 12.53 7.95
N VAL A 207 21.83 11.52 7.38
CA VAL A 207 22.53 10.48 8.14
C VAL A 207 23.59 11.13 9.03
N ALA A 208 24.38 12.09 8.54
CA ALA A 208 25.37 12.81 9.35
C ALA A 208 24.73 13.66 10.48
N ALA A 209 23.55 14.22 10.25
CA ALA A 209 22.85 15.08 11.20
C ALA A 209 22.20 14.32 12.38
N MET A 210 22.03 13.00 12.30
CA MET A 210 21.41 12.24 13.40
C MET A 210 22.26 12.30 14.68
N PRO A 211 21.64 12.28 15.88
CA PRO A 211 22.36 12.23 17.15
C PRO A 211 23.40 11.08 17.20
N ALA A 212 24.48 11.26 17.97
CA ALA A 212 25.43 10.17 18.20
C ALA A 212 24.76 9.03 18.97
N GLY A 213 24.92 7.79 18.48
CA GLY A 213 24.24 6.61 19.02
C GLY A 213 22.77 6.48 18.59
N ALA A 214 22.31 7.28 17.61
CA ALA A 214 20.98 7.13 17.05
C ALA A 214 20.82 5.80 16.29
N THR A 215 19.58 5.34 16.16
CA THR A 215 19.23 4.13 15.42
C THR A 215 18.45 4.49 14.16
N LEU A 216 18.91 4.05 13.00
CA LEU A 216 18.20 4.15 11.73
C LEU A 216 17.62 2.78 11.36
N ILE A 217 16.34 2.71 11.04
CA ILE A 217 15.64 1.47 10.68
C ILE A 217 15.04 1.61 9.28
N ASN A 218 15.25 0.59 8.46
CA ASN A 218 14.55 0.43 7.18
C ASN A 218 14.05 -1.00 7.00
N VAL A 219 12.73 -1.16 7.02
CA VAL A 219 12.03 -2.43 6.75
C VAL A 219 11.07 -2.32 5.56
N SER A 220 11.13 -1.22 4.80
CA SER A 220 10.20 -0.98 3.70
C SER A 220 10.78 -1.45 2.37
N ARG A 221 11.79 -0.76 1.84
CA ARG A 221 12.41 -1.10 0.55
C ARG A 221 13.88 -0.67 0.46
N ARG A 222 14.61 -1.25 -0.49
CA ARG A 222 15.99 -0.83 -0.79
C ARG A 222 16.05 0.61 -1.32
N GLY A 223 17.24 1.21 -1.25
CA GLY A 223 17.52 2.53 -1.85
C GLY A 223 17.06 3.76 -1.04
N LEU A 224 16.46 3.58 0.14
CA LEU A 224 16.05 4.71 0.98
C LEU A 224 17.17 5.33 1.82
N ILE A 225 18.30 4.65 1.92
CA ILE A 225 19.44 5.04 2.77
C ILE A 225 20.69 5.12 1.90
N ASP A 226 21.45 6.20 2.06
CA ASP A 226 22.84 6.26 1.63
C ASP A 226 23.68 5.32 2.50
N LEU A 227 23.89 4.10 2.00
CA LEU A 227 24.58 3.04 2.74
C LEU A 227 26.07 3.34 2.96
N CYS A 228 26.69 4.14 2.09
CA CYS A 228 28.08 4.57 2.28
C CYS A 228 28.20 5.50 3.49
N ALA A 229 27.33 6.51 3.58
CA ALA A 229 27.29 7.42 4.73
C ALA A 229 26.93 6.67 6.04
N ALA A 230 26.02 5.69 5.96
CA ALA A 230 25.70 4.84 7.10
C ALA A 230 26.89 3.98 7.53
N ALA A 231 27.65 3.41 6.58
CA ALA A 231 28.83 2.59 6.85
C ALA A 231 29.93 3.37 7.59
N GLU A 232 30.18 4.62 7.19
CA GLU A 232 31.15 5.49 7.87
C GLU A 232 30.78 5.70 9.35
N ARG A 233 29.49 5.96 9.63
CA ARG A 233 29.02 6.16 11.01
C ARG A 233 28.97 4.87 11.83
N LEU A 234 28.65 3.74 11.20
CA LEU A 234 28.72 2.41 11.82
C LEU A 234 30.15 2.07 12.22
N ALA A 235 31.11 2.29 11.32
CA ALA A 235 32.54 2.09 11.60
C ALA A 235 33.03 3.01 12.73
N ALA A 236 32.51 4.23 12.83
CA ALA A 236 32.79 5.15 13.93
C ALA A 236 32.04 4.82 15.24
N GLY A 237 31.14 3.83 15.24
CA GLY A 237 30.32 3.48 16.41
C GLY A 237 29.31 4.55 16.83
N THR A 238 28.97 5.48 15.93
CA THR A 238 28.07 6.61 16.22
C THR A 238 26.65 6.40 15.69
N LEU A 239 26.39 5.28 15.00
CA LEU A 239 25.09 4.92 14.45
C LEU A 239 24.81 3.44 14.72
N ALA A 240 23.55 3.12 14.97
CA ALA A 240 23.02 1.78 14.85
C ALA A 240 22.10 1.70 13.63
N LEU A 241 22.11 0.57 12.93
CA LEU A 241 21.37 0.36 11.70
C LEU A 241 20.60 -0.96 11.74
N GLY A 242 19.29 -0.91 11.54
CA GLY A 242 18.43 -2.08 11.34
C GLY A 242 17.92 -2.14 9.91
N LEU A 243 18.17 -3.23 9.20
CA LEU A 243 17.74 -3.44 7.82
C LEU A 243 17.00 -4.77 7.69
N ASP A 244 15.73 -4.74 7.29
CA ASP A 244 15.03 -5.96 6.85
C ASP A 244 15.03 -6.13 5.32
N VAL A 245 15.65 -5.20 4.60
CA VAL A 245 15.77 -5.25 3.13
C VAL A 245 17.19 -5.64 2.74
N TYR A 246 17.74 -6.67 3.39
CA TYR A 246 19.12 -7.13 3.23
C TYR A 246 19.14 -8.52 2.57
N GLY A 247 18.59 -8.63 1.36
CA GLY A 247 18.61 -9.84 0.54
C GLY A 247 19.43 -9.70 -0.75
N ALA A 248 19.72 -10.82 -1.40
CA ALA A 248 20.33 -10.83 -2.73
C ALA A 248 19.45 -10.12 -3.78
N ASP A 249 18.14 -10.28 -3.68
CA ASP A 249 17.15 -9.60 -4.52
C ASP A 249 16.92 -8.12 -4.13
N ASP A 250 17.52 -7.67 -3.03
CA ASP A 250 17.49 -6.28 -2.59
C ASP A 250 18.74 -5.54 -3.03
N TYR A 251 19.76 -5.52 -2.18
CA TYR A 251 20.99 -4.80 -2.46
C TYR A 251 22.04 -5.69 -3.13
N GLY A 252 21.96 -7.02 -3.01
CA GLY A 252 22.96 -7.91 -3.60
C GLY A 252 24.40 -7.52 -3.20
N ASP A 253 25.26 -7.36 -4.19
CA ASP A 253 26.67 -6.93 -4.02
C ASP A 253 26.82 -5.41 -3.80
N ASP A 254 25.74 -4.62 -3.89
CA ASP A 254 25.76 -3.15 -3.76
C ASP A 254 25.80 -2.68 -2.28
N VAL A 255 25.76 -3.59 -1.30
CA VAL A 255 25.96 -3.22 0.12
C VAL A 255 27.45 -3.07 0.43
N PRO A 256 27.90 -1.92 0.97
CA PRO A 256 29.32 -1.67 1.24
C PRO A 256 29.89 -2.42 2.46
N PHE A 257 29.10 -3.29 3.11
CA PHE A 257 29.48 -4.03 4.32
C PHE A 257 28.72 -5.35 4.40
N ALA A 258 29.34 -6.36 5.02
CA ALA A 258 28.69 -7.63 5.35
C ALA A 258 27.66 -7.48 6.50
N ALA A 259 26.72 -8.43 6.59
CA ALA A 259 25.61 -8.38 7.55
C ALA A 259 26.06 -8.37 9.02
N ASP A 260 27.25 -8.90 9.29
CA ASP A 260 27.88 -9.03 10.60
C ASP A 260 29.09 -8.10 10.78
N ALA A 261 29.30 -7.16 9.85
CA ALA A 261 30.48 -6.29 9.84
C ALA A 261 30.57 -5.35 11.04
N PHE A 262 29.42 -5.00 11.65
CA PHE A 262 29.37 -4.04 12.74
C PHE A 262 28.54 -4.54 13.93
N PRO A 263 28.98 -4.25 15.17
CA PRO A 263 28.26 -4.65 16.39
C PRO A 263 26.90 -3.95 16.58
N THR A 264 26.68 -2.84 15.85
CA THR A 264 25.45 -2.03 15.85
C THR A 264 24.68 -2.15 14.53
N LEU A 265 24.95 -3.18 13.74
CA LEU A 265 24.17 -3.56 12.56
C LEU A 265 23.30 -4.77 12.88
N LEU A 266 22.03 -4.72 12.50
CA LEU A 266 21.13 -5.86 12.51
C LEU A 266 20.45 -5.95 11.15
N ALA A 267 20.84 -6.95 10.36
CA ALA A 267 20.36 -7.16 9.01
C ALA A 267 19.59 -8.47 8.90
N THR A 268 18.43 -8.44 8.24
CA THR A 268 17.58 -9.61 8.02
C THR A 268 17.10 -9.68 6.56
N PRO A 269 16.86 -10.90 6.03
CA PRO A 269 16.49 -11.10 4.62
C PRO A 269 14.96 -11.05 4.43
N LYS A 270 14.34 -9.88 4.59
CA LYS A 270 12.90 -9.63 4.38
C LYS A 270 12.00 -10.56 5.17
N ILE A 271 12.18 -10.59 6.49
CA ILE A 271 11.43 -11.46 7.40
C ILE A 271 10.30 -10.75 8.14
N ALA A 272 10.16 -9.43 8.00
CA ALA A 272 9.20 -8.65 8.79
C ALA A 272 7.74 -9.10 8.62
N ALA A 273 7.38 -9.62 7.43
CA ALA A 273 6.04 -10.14 7.16
C ALA A 273 5.90 -11.67 7.41
N ARG A 274 6.96 -12.37 7.83
CA ARG A 274 7.02 -13.84 7.86
C ARG A 274 6.56 -14.43 9.20
N THR A 275 5.41 -13.98 9.71
CA THR A 275 4.74 -14.57 10.89
C THR A 275 3.53 -15.40 10.48
N ASP A 276 3.03 -16.24 11.36
CA ASP A 276 1.84 -17.06 11.07
C ASP A 276 0.60 -16.16 10.97
N GLU A 277 0.46 -15.18 11.87
CA GLU A 277 -0.64 -14.22 11.89
C GLU A 277 -0.66 -13.33 10.64
N ALA A 278 0.50 -12.88 10.16
CA ALA A 278 0.59 -12.09 8.93
C ALA A 278 0.22 -12.92 7.70
N ARG A 279 0.62 -14.20 7.66
CA ARG A 279 0.21 -15.11 6.59
C ARG A 279 -1.31 -15.29 6.55
N ASP A 280 -1.94 -15.52 7.71
CA ASP A 280 -3.40 -15.66 7.81
C ASP A 280 -4.12 -14.37 7.38
N ALA A 281 -3.61 -13.21 7.81
CA ALA A 281 -4.15 -11.92 7.42
C ALA A 281 -4.01 -11.66 5.90
N ILE A 282 -2.88 -12.04 5.30
CA ILE A 282 -2.67 -11.95 3.85
C ILE A 282 -3.65 -12.86 3.11
N ALA A 283 -3.81 -14.11 3.55
CA ALA A 283 -4.78 -15.05 2.96
C ALA A 283 -6.20 -14.47 2.99
N SER A 284 -6.62 -13.94 4.14
CA SER A 284 -7.93 -13.29 4.29
C SER A 284 -8.08 -12.06 3.38
N ALA A 285 -7.03 -11.24 3.25
CA ALA A 285 -7.05 -10.05 2.39
C ALA A 285 -7.17 -10.44 0.90
N VAL A 286 -6.37 -11.42 0.44
CA VAL A 286 -6.45 -11.94 -0.94
C VAL A 286 -7.87 -12.41 -1.26
N VAL A 287 -8.46 -13.23 -0.39
CA VAL A 287 -9.84 -13.72 -0.58
C VAL A 287 -10.83 -12.57 -0.61
N GLY A 288 -10.72 -11.60 0.31
CA GLY A 288 -11.61 -10.42 0.33
C GLY A 288 -11.48 -9.54 -0.91
N HIS A 289 -10.29 -9.39 -1.49
CA HIS A 289 -10.09 -8.61 -2.71
C HIS A 289 -10.75 -9.29 -3.91
N ILE A 290 -10.58 -10.60 -4.00
CA ILE A 290 -11.18 -11.40 -5.06
C ILE A 290 -12.69 -11.50 -4.89
N GLU A 291 -13.21 -11.61 -3.67
CA GLU A 291 -14.64 -11.54 -3.39
C GLU A 291 -15.23 -10.20 -3.86
N ALA A 292 -14.61 -9.08 -3.49
CA ALA A 292 -15.05 -7.75 -3.94
C ALA A 292 -15.07 -7.65 -5.48
N PHE A 293 -14.05 -8.19 -6.14
CA PHE A 293 -13.97 -8.26 -7.60
C PHE A 293 -15.10 -9.10 -8.21
N VAL A 294 -15.31 -10.32 -7.72
CA VAL A 294 -16.37 -11.25 -8.20
C VAL A 294 -17.77 -10.64 -8.01
N LEU A 295 -17.98 -9.88 -6.92
CA LEU A 295 -19.23 -9.17 -6.66
C LEU A 295 -19.39 -7.88 -7.47
N GLY A 296 -18.44 -7.53 -8.35
CA GLY A 296 -18.45 -6.29 -9.13
C GLY A 296 -18.32 -5.02 -8.27
N SER A 297 -17.78 -5.16 -7.06
CA SER A 297 -17.50 -4.06 -6.15
C SER A 297 -16.10 -3.49 -6.41
N ARG A 298 -15.80 -2.33 -5.81
CA ARG A 298 -14.44 -1.77 -5.86
C ARG A 298 -13.48 -2.74 -5.20
N VAL A 299 -12.48 -3.20 -5.95
CA VAL A 299 -11.38 -4.02 -5.44
C VAL A 299 -10.57 -3.17 -4.43
N PRO A 300 -10.43 -3.62 -3.17
CA PRO A 300 -9.60 -2.94 -2.17
C PRO A 300 -8.14 -2.89 -2.60
N ASP A 301 -7.43 -1.86 -2.14
CA ASP A 301 -5.98 -1.68 -2.37
C ASP A 301 -5.55 -1.78 -3.84
N SER A 302 -6.43 -1.44 -4.80
CA SER A 302 -6.06 -1.36 -6.20
C SER A 302 -5.10 -0.19 -6.47
N VAL A 303 -3.94 -0.48 -7.08
CA VAL A 303 -2.88 0.51 -7.33
C VAL A 303 -3.01 1.22 -8.68
N ASN A 304 -3.71 0.63 -9.63
CA ASN A 304 -3.89 1.16 -10.98
C ASN A 304 -5.31 1.64 -11.28
N VAL A 305 -6.08 1.89 -10.23
CA VAL A 305 -7.38 2.56 -10.32
C VAL A 305 -7.21 3.92 -9.66
N ALA A 306 -7.32 4.99 -10.45
CA ALA A 306 -7.25 6.33 -9.89
C ALA A 306 -8.36 6.52 -8.84
N PRO A 307 -8.05 6.97 -7.62
CA PRO A 307 -9.09 7.41 -6.71
C PRO A 307 -9.79 8.63 -7.30
N LEU A 308 -11.08 8.81 -6.96
CA LEU A 308 -11.73 10.12 -7.12
C LEU A 308 -10.94 11.10 -6.27
N ARG A 309 -10.37 12.15 -6.87
CA ARG A 309 -9.55 13.10 -6.12
C ARG A 309 -10.43 14.05 -5.31
N ASP A 310 -10.00 14.36 -4.09
CA ASP A 310 -10.69 15.32 -3.20
C ASP A 310 -10.48 16.80 -3.63
N ASP A 311 -9.50 17.09 -4.49
CA ASP A 311 -9.15 18.45 -4.95
C ASP A 311 -9.79 18.85 -6.29
N GLU A 312 -10.32 17.88 -7.04
CA GLU A 312 -11.16 18.12 -8.20
C GLU A 312 -12.52 18.62 -7.71
N ARG A 313 -13.06 19.70 -8.29
CA ARG A 313 -14.39 20.24 -7.96
C ARG A 313 -15.48 19.29 -8.43
N THR A 314 -15.52 18.09 -7.86
CA THR A 314 -16.45 17.06 -8.26
C THR A 314 -17.84 17.42 -7.76
N THR A 315 -18.85 16.96 -8.49
CA THR A 315 -20.24 17.16 -8.10
C THR A 315 -20.95 15.82 -8.13
N SER A 316 -21.64 15.49 -7.04
CA SER A 316 -22.54 14.35 -7.03
C SER A 316 -23.91 14.76 -7.54
N LEU A 317 -24.38 14.06 -8.57
CA LEU A 317 -25.72 14.21 -9.12
C LEU A 317 -26.54 12.98 -8.75
N THR A 318 -27.73 13.19 -8.17
CA THR A 318 -28.68 12.11 -7.90
C THR A 318 -29.95 12.37 -8.70
N ILE A 319 -30.21 11.54 -9.70
CA ILE A 319 -31.41 11.56 -10.51
C ILE A 319 -32.33 10.46 -10.00
N ARG A 320 -33.51 10.82 -9.48
CA ARG A 320 -34.59 9.87 -9.20
C ARG A 320 -35.57 9.89 -10.35
N HIS A 321 -35.99 8.73 -10.80
CA HIS A 321 -36.84 8.59 -11.97
C HIS A 321 -37.79 7.39 -11.85
N LYS A 322 -38.83 7.36 -12.67
CA LYS A 322 -39.66 6.16 -12.84
C LYS A 322 -38.83 5.08 -13.53
N PRO A 323 -39.05 3.78 -13.28
CA PRO A 323 -38.35 2.74 -14.00
C PRO A 323 -38.54 2.88 -15.52
N SER A 324 -37.46 3.25 -16.21
CA SER A 324 -37.51 3.63 -17.62
C SER A 324 -36.13 3.42 -18.24
N HIS A 325 -36.12 2.89 -19.47
CA HIS A 325 -34.89 2.64 -20.22
C HIS A 325 -34.34 3.90 -20.91
N THR A 326 -35.08 5.02 -20.91
CA THR A 326 -34.70 6.25 -21.62
C THR A 326 -33.90 7.21 -20.74
N VAL A 327 -34.09 7.16 -19.42
CA VAL A 327 -33.53 8.15 -18.50
C VAL A 327 -32.00 8.14 -18.52
N LEU A 328 -31.40 6.96 -18.40
CA LEU A 328 -29.94 6.78 -18.47
C LEU A 328 -29.36 7.40 -19.75
N ALA A 329 -29.90 7.03 -20.92
CA ALA A 329 -29.45 7.55 -22.20
C ALA A 329 -29.55 9.08 -22.26
N SER A 330 -30.69 9.66 -21.87
CA SER A 330 -30.88 11.11 -21.89
C SER A 330 -29.94 11.87 -20.94
N VAL A 331 -29.59 11.27 -19.80
CA VAL A 331 -28.65 11.87 -18.85
C VAL A 331 -27.23 11.88 -19.42
N PHE A 332 -26.77 10.76 -19.99
CA PHE A 332 -25.45 10.71 -20.62
C PHE A 332 -25.34 11.56 -21.88
N GLU A 333 -26.41 11.69 -22.67
CA GLU A 333 -26.45 12.63 -23.80
C GLU A 333 -26.31 14.08 -23.33
N ALA A 334 -27.05 14.48 -22.29
CA ALA A 334 -26.96 15.84 -21.74
C ALA A 334 -25.56 16.16 -21.18
N LEU A 335 -24.91 15.19 -20.55
CA LEU A 335 -23.55 15.34 -20.02
C LEU A 335 -22.51 15.38 -21.14
N ARG A 336 -22.62 14.50 -22.14
CA ARG A 336 -21.76 14.50 -23.34
C ARG A 336 -21.83 15.83 -24.07
N ASP A 337 -23.04 16.34 -24.32
CA ASP A 337 -23.24 17.59 -25.08
C ASP A 337 -22.66 18.82 -24.35
N ALA A 338 -22.46 18.72 -23.03
CA ALA A 338 -21.82 19.74 -22.20
C ALA A 338 -20.34 19.44 -21.90
N GLU A 339 -19.77 18.39 -22.49
CA GLU A 339 -18.39 17.95 -22.27
C GLU A 339 -18.06 17.75 -20.77
N VAL A 340 -19.03 17.21 -20.02
CA VAL A 340 -18.88 16.85 -18.60
C VAL A 340 -18.46 15.38 -18.50
N GLU A 341 -17.36 15.14 -17.81
CA GLU A 341 -16.83 13.79 -17.62
C GLU A 341 -17.54 13.10 -16.45
N VAL A 342 -17.95 11.85 -16.64
CA VAL A 342 -18.56 11.03 -15.60
C VAL A 342 -17.51 10.13 -14.99
N LEU A 343 -17.16 10.41 -13.73
CA LEU A 343 -16.12 9.72 -13.00
C LEU A 343 -16.62 8.43 -12.33
N SER A 344 -17.90 8.38 -11.95
CA SER A 344 -18.54 7.22 -11.34
C SER A 344 -20.03 7.20 -11.60
N VAL A 345 -20.60 6.00 -11.75
CA VAL A 345 -22.02 5.75 -11.95
C VAL A 345 -22.48 4.66 -11.00
N LYS A 346 -23.54 4.92 -10.25
CA LYS A 346 -24.26 3.92 -9.47
C LYS A 346 -25.73 4.00 -9.80
N THR A 347 -26.36 2.87 -10.08
CA THR A 347 -27.80 2.80 -10.32
C THR A 347 -28.47 1.90 -9.29
N GLY A 348 -29.77 2.08 -9.11
CA GLY A 348 -30.54 1.22 -8.22
C GLY A 348 -32.03 1.44 -8.38
N ARG A 349 -32.81 0.55 -7.77
CA ARG A 349 -34.27 0.59 -7.72
C ARG A 349 -34.71 0.63 -6.26
N PHE A 350 -35.79 1.35 -5.99
CA PHE A 350 -36.41 1.32 -4.66
C PHE A 350 -37.11 -0.03 -4.47
N SER A 351 -37.29 -0.45 -3.21
CA SER A 351 -37.70 -1.82 -2.87
C SER A 351 -39.09 -2.22 -3.39
N ASP A 352 -39.97 -1.25 -3.63
CA ASP A 352 -41.32 -1.43 -4.18
C ASP A 352 -41.36 -1.33 -5.71
N ASP A 353 -40.21 -1.12 -6.34
CA ASP A 353 -40.02 -0.90 -7.76
C ASP A 353 -40.80 0.30 -8.35
N ALA A 354 -41.31 1.20 -7.52
CA ALA A 354 -42.05 2.37 -7.98
C ALA A 354 -41.13 3.47 -8.56
N ALA A 355 -39.85 3.44 -8.19
CA ALA A 355 -38.84 4.38 -8.64
C ALA A 355 -37.47 3.71 -8.78
N ALA A 356 -36.60 4.39 -9.51
CA ALA A 356 -35.18 4.09 -9.65
C ALA A 356 -34.35 5.36 -9.42
N PHE A 357 -33.05 5.17 -9.25
CA PHE A 357 -32.10 6.27 -9.16
C PHE A 357 -30.83 6.00 -9.95
N ILE A 358 -30.20 7.09 -10.38
CA ILE A 358 -28.85 7.16 -10.91
C ILE A 358 -28.10 8.15 -10.04
N GLN A 359 -26.99 7.73 -9.46
CA GLN A 359 -26.05 8.57 -8.75
C GLN A 359 -24.78 8.65 -9.56
N LEU A 360 -24.40 9.87 -9.94
CA LEU A 360 -23.20 10.16 -10.72
C LEU A 360 -22.24 10.98 -9.86
N VAL A 361 -20.95 10.79 -10.10
CA VAL A 361 -19.91 11.76 -9.73
C VAL A 361 -19.36 12.31 -11.04
N VAL A 362 -19.36 13.63 -11.19
CA VAL A 362 -18.86 14.33 -12.39
C VAL A 362 -17.70 15.23 -12.03
N ASP A 363 -16.83 15.51 -13.00
CA ASP A 363 -15.59 16.30 -12.86
C ASP A 363 -15.82 17.78 -12.52
N ARG A 364 -17.03 18.29 -12.75
CA ARG A 364 -17.41 19.69 -12.50
C ARG A 364 -18.90 19.86 -12.22
N PRO A 365 -19.34 20.97 -11.60
CA PRO A 365 -20.76 21.27 -11.44
C PRO A 365 -21.48 21.33 -12.80
N PRO A 366 -22.63 20.67 -12.98
CA PRO A 366 -23.38 20.75 -14.22
C PRO A 366 -23.88 22.19 -14.43
N THR A 367 -23.92 22.62 -15.69
CA THR A 367 -24.54 23.91 -16.02
C THR A 367 -26.06 23.81 -15.90
N ALA A 368 -26.74 24.95 -15.71
CA ALA A 368 -28.21 25.01 -15.70
C ALA A 368 -28.83 24.40 -16.98
N THR A 369 -28.11 24.44 -18.10
CA THR A 369 -28.51 23.81 -19.37
C THR A 369 -28.57 22.29 -19.24
N VAL A 370 -27.57 21.66 -18.61
CA VAL A 370 -27.54 20.21 -18.34
C VAL A 370 -28.68 19.83 -17.40
N GLU A 371 -28.86 20.57 -16.31
CA GLU A 371 -29.93 20.29 -15.35
C GLU A 371 -31.31 20.37 -16.02
N THR A 372 -31.52 21.38 -16.86
CA THR A 372 -32.76 21.55 -17.63
C THR A 372 -32.95 20.41 -18.64
N ALA A 373 -31.89 19.99 -19.33
CA ALA A 373 -31.94 18.89 -20.30
C ALA A 373 -32.33 17.57 -19.64
N VAL A 374 -31.74 17.26 -18.48
CA VAL A 374 -32.11 16.07 -17.69
C VAL A 374 -33.56 16.14 -17.23
N GLN A 375 -34.02 17.28 -16.72
CA GLN A 375 -35.39 17.46 -16.22
C GLN A 375 -36.46 17.44 -17.34
N ARG A 376 -36.08 17.57 -18.62
CA ARG A 376 -37.02 17.43 -19.74
C ARG A 376 -37.48 16.00 -19.97
N ASN A 377 -36.77 15.00 -19.46
CA ASN A 377 -37.21 13.63 -19.57
C ASN A 377 -38.46 13.43 -18.67
N PRO A 378 -39.61 12.99 -19.23
CA PRO A 378 -40.88 12.91 -18.50
C PRO A 378 -40.89 11.86 -17.37
N ASP A 379 -39.90 10.95 -17.37
CA ASP A 379 -39.73 9.94 -16.34
C ASP A 379 -38.84 10.40 -15.19
N VAL A 380 -38.15 11.54 -15.33
CA VAL A 380 -37.37 12.12 -14.22
C VAL A 380 -38.31 12.70 -13.18
N ILE A 381 -38.19 12.20 -11.96
CA ILE A 381 -38.94 12.65 -10.79
C ILE A 381 -38.22 13.85 -10.15
N ARG A 382 -36.89 13.75 -10.01
CA ARG A 382 -36.07 14.75 -9.32
C ARG A 382 -34.60 14.64 -9.70
N LEU A 383 -33.92 15.78 -9.76
CA LEU A 383 -32.47 15.92 -9.83
C LEU A 383 -32.00 16.66 -8.58
N ASP A 384 -31.05 16.09 -7.84
CA ASP A 384 -30.33 16.75 -6.74
C ASP A 384 -28.84 16.87 -7.11
N SER A 385 -28.22 18.00 -6.79
CA SER A 385 -26.80 18.29 -7.05
C SER A 385 -26.11 18.70 -5.75
N ARG A 386 -24.92 18.13 -5.48
CA ARG A 386 -24.08 18.45 -4.31
C ARG A 386 -22.62 18.55 -4.74
N ALA A 387 -22.06 19.75 -4.67
CA ALA A 387 -20.63 19.96 -4.85
C ALA A 387 -19.87 19.48 -3.61
N TYR A 388 -18.72 18.84 -3.83
CA TYR A 388 -17.78 18.45 -2.79
C TYR A 388 -16.47 19.24 -2.94
#